data_AF-A0A847Y5Q7-F1
#
_entry.id   AF-A0A847Y5Q7-F1
#
_cell.length_a   1.000
_cell.length_b   1.000
_cell.length_c   1.000
_cell.angle_alpha   90.00
_cell.angle_beta   90.00
_cell.angle_gamma   90.00
#
_symmetry.space_group_name_H-M   'P 1'
#
loop_
_entity.id
_entity.type
_entity.pdbx_description
1 polymer ?
#
loop_
_entity_poly.entity_id
_entity_poly.type
_entity_poly.pdbx_seq_one_letter_code
_entity_poly.pdbx_strand_id
1 'polypeptide(L)'
;MDSLGDLRKQIDEIDGKIIGMLAKRFVVVKKIGLCKKKHQLRPFDQKRWQEVIDSRVRQGKLFSLEDNFVIDIFNLIHDQALKIENEA
;
A
#
# COMPACT_ATOMS: atom_id res chain seq x y z
N MET A 1 -6.27 28.92 18.08
CA MET A 1 -4.99 28.30 17.67
C MET A 1 -4.97 26.92 18.29
N ASP A 2 -4.85 25.89 17.47
CA ASP A 2 -4.79 24.52 17.96
C ASP A 2 -3.50 24.32 18.76
N SER A 3 -3.57 23.57 19.85
CA SER A 3 -2.38 23.25 20.64
C SER A 3 -1.55 22.18 19.91
N LEU A 4 -0.27 22.05 20.27
CA LEU A 4 0.56 20.94 19.82
C LEU A 4 -0.08 19.57 20.14
N GLY A 5 -0.82 19.49 21.26
CA GLY A 5 -1.56 18.28 21.63
C GLY A 5 -2.70 17.96 20.67
N ASP A 6 -3.43 18.97 20.21
CA ASP A 6 -4.55 18.77 19.29
C ASP A 6 -4.09 18.36 17.90
N LEU A 7 -2.99 18.95 17.42
CA LEU A 7 -2.38 18.57 16.13
C LEU A 7 -1.84 17.13 16.16
N ARG A 8 -1.26 16.69 17.28
CA ARG A 8 -0.79 15.30 17.43
C ARG A 8 -1.94 14.30 17.42
N LYS A 9 -3.06 14.61 18.09
CA LYS A 9 -4.25 13.76 18.04
C LYS A 9 -4.78 13.61 16.61
N GLN A 10 -4.75 14.69 15.82
CA GLN A 10 -5.14 14.61 14.42
C GLN A 10 -4.22 13.67 13.62
N ILE A 11 -2.90 13.70 13.87
CA ILE A 11 -1.96 12.75 13.27
C ILE A 11 -2.29 11.32 13.70
N ASP A 12 -2.48 11.07 15.01
CA ASP A 12 -2.79 9.73 15.52
C ASP A 12 -4.07 9.15 14.88
N GLU A 13 -5.10 9.98 14.67
CA GLU A 13 -6.32 9.57 13.97
C GLU A 13 -6.09 9.24 12.50
N ILE A 14 -5.25 10.02 11.80
CA ILE A 14 -4.87 9.77 10.41
C ILE A 14 -4.07 8.47 10.31
N ASP A 15 -3.10 8.27 11.18
CA ASP A 15 -2.26 7.08 11.21
C ASP A 15 -3.08 5.82 11.49
N GLY A 16 -4.04 5.91 12.42
CA GLY A 16 -5.02 4.84 12.66
C GLY A 16 -5.81 4.48 11.40
N LYS A 17 -6.22 5.47 10.59
CA LYS A 17 -6.91 5.24 9.31
C LYS A 17 -5.98 4.60 8.29
N ILE A 18 -4.72 5.04 8.19
CA ILE A 18 -3.71 4.44 7.29
C ILE A 18 -3.54 2.96 7.61
N ILE A 19 -3.33 2.61 8.88
CA ILE A 19 -3.18 1.21 9.33
C ILE A 19 -4.44 0.39 8.98
N GLY A 20 -5.62 0.92 9.26
CA GLY A 20 -6.89 0.26 8.93
C GLY A 20 -7.09 0.03 7.42
N MET A 21 -6.67 0.97 6.59
CA MET A 21 -6.73 0.84 5.12
C MET A 21 -5.73 -0.19 4.59
N LEU A 22 -4.53 -0.24 5.15
CA LEU A 22 -3.53 -1.26 4.81
C LEU A 22 -4.01 -2.66 5.19
N ALA A 23 -4.59 -2.83 6.38
CA ALA A 23 -5.17 -4.11 6.81
C ALA A 23 -6.25 -4.59 5.82
N LYS A 24 -7.18 -3.71 5.44
CA LYS A 24 -8.21 -4.02 4.42
C LYS A 24 -7.59 -4.39 3.08
N ARG A 25 -6.57 -3.65 2.63
CA ARG A 25 -5.83 -3.95 1.39
C ARG A 25 -5.24 -5.36 1.42
N PHE A 26 -4.62 -5.76 2.53
CA PHE A 26 -3.98 -7.07 2.64
C PHE A 26 -4.95 -8.26 2.72
N VAL A 27 -6.18 -8.06 3.21
CA VAL A 27 -7.25 -9.06 3.06
C VAL A 27 -7.53 -9.35 1.57
N VAL A 28 -7.52 -8.32 0.72
CA VAL A 28 -7.68 -8.51 -0.73
C VAL A 28 -6.46 -9.19 -1.34
N VAL A 29 -5.25 -8.84 -0.92
CA VAL A 29 -4.02 -9.51 -1.35
C VAL A 29 -4.06 -11.01 -1.05
N LYS A 30 -4.52 -11.43 0.14
CA LYS A 30 -4.68 -12.85 0.47
C LYS A 30 -5.63 -13.57 -0.51
N LYS A 31 -6.75 -12.92 -0.89
CA LYS A 31 -7.67 -13.46 -1.90
C LYS A 31 -7.00 -13.57 -3.28
N ILE A 32 -6.17 -12.60 -3.65
CA ILE A 32 -5.38 -12.63 -4.89
C ILE A 32 -4.39 -13.80 -4.86
N GLY A 33 -3.66 -14.00 -3.76
CA GLY A 33 -2.73 -15.13 -3.59
C GLY A 33 -3.41 -16.48 -3.78
N LEU A 34 -4.55 -16.71 -3.10
CA LEU A 34 -5.37 -17.93 -3.27
C LEU A 34 -5.85 -18.11 -4.72
N CYS A 35 -6.28 -17.03 -5.37
CA CYS A 35 -6.70 -17.06 -6.77
C CYS A 35 -5.55 -17.45 -7.70
N LYS A 36 -4.38 -16.82 -7.55
CA LYS A 36 -3.18 -17.12 -8.34
C LYS A 36 -2.75 -18.57 -8.15
N LYS A 37 -2.71 -19.06 -6.91
CA LYS A 37 -2.39 -20.46 -6.59
C LYS A 37 -3.33 -21.45 -7.25
N LYS A 38 -4.64 -21.19 -7.21
CA LYS A 38 -5.65 -22.01 -7.90
C LYS A 38 -5.39 -22.10 -9.41
N HIS A 39 -4.88 -21.04 -10.02
CA HIS A 39 -4.57 -20.97 -11.46
C HIS A 39 -3.09 -21.20 -11.79
N GLN A 40 -2.27 -21.63 -10.82
CA GLN A 40 -0.82 -21.86 -10.99
C GLN A 40 -0.06 -20.62 -11.51
N LEU A 41 -0.53 -19.42 -11.16
CA LEU A 41 0.11 -18.16 -11.50
C LEU A 41 1.18 -17.79 -10.46
N ARG A 42 2.27 -17.18 -10.92
CA ARG A 42 3.33 -16.69 -10.02
C ARG A 42 2.87 -15.44 -9.25
N PRO A 43 3.29 -15.26 -7.99
CA PRO A 43 2.97 -14.07 -7.19
C PRO A 43 3.51 -12.77 -7.79
N PHE A 44 4.76 -12.76 -8.26
CA PHE A 44 5.37 -11.56 -8.82
C PHE A 44 5.03 -11.35 -10.31
N ASP A 45 4.50 -10.17 -10.63
CA ASP A 45 4.24 -9.69 -11.98
C ASP A 45 4.83 -8.27 -12.12
N GLN A 46 6.00 -8.20 -12.78
CA GLN A 46 6.76 -6.95 -12.94
C GLN A 46 5.99 -5.89 -13.73
N LYS A 47 5.27 -6.29 -14.78
CA LYS A 47 4.50 -5.34 -15.60
C LYS A 47 3.38 -4.73 -14.79
N ARG A 48 2.62 -5.56 -14.08
CA ARG A 48 1.55 -5.09 -13.20
C ARG A 48 2.10 -4.18 -12.10
N TRP A 49 3.26 -4.49 -11.54
CA TRP A 49 3.90 -3.67 -10.51
C TRP A 49 4.28 -2.27 -11.03
N GLN A 50 4.90 -2.20 -12.21
CA GLN A 50 5.23 -0.92 -12.84
C GLN A 50 3.98 -0.05 -13.03
N GLU A 51 2.88 -0.64 -13.52
CA GLU A 51 1.60 0.07 -13.69
C GLU A 51 1.04 0.60 -12.36
N VAL A 52 1.23 -0.14 -11.24
CA VAL A 52 0.84 0.36 -9.91
C VAL A 52 1.68 1.57 -9.55
N ILE A 53 3.00 1.45 -9.57
CA ILE A 53 3.89 2.53 -9.12
C ILE A 53 3.69 3.79 -9.95
N ASP A 54 3.64 3.68 -11.28
CA ASP A 54 3.42 4.83 -12.16
C ASP A 54 2.09 5.53 -11.84
N SER A 55 1.03 4.76 -11.55
CA SER A 55 -0.27 5.30 -11.17
C SER A 55 -0.24 5.99 -9.80
N ARG A 56 0.50 5.45 -8.83
CA ARG A 56 0.59 6.02 -7.47
C ARG A 56 1.46 7.26 -7.43
N VAL A 57 2.58 7.28 -8.15
CA VAL A 57 3.40 8.49 -8.30
C VAL A 57 2.58 9.63 -8.91
N ARG A 58 1.81 9.36 -9.98
CA ARG A 58 0.91 10.37 -10.56
C ARG A 58 -0.13 10.88 -9.56
N GLN A 59 -0.70 10.01 -8.73
CA GLN A 59 -1.65 10.42 -7.68
C GLN A 59 -0.96 11.23 -6.58
N GLY A 60 0.22 10.83 -6.12
CA GLY A 60 0.97 11.54 -5.08
C GLY A 60 1.31 12.97 -5.47
N LYS A 61 1.66 13.20 -6.74
CA LYS A 61 1.87 14.55 -7.29
C LYS A 61 0.66 15.47 -7.11
N LEU A 62 -0.56 14.95 -7.22
CA LEU A 62 -1.79 15.73 -7.03
C LEU A 62 -1.96 16.21 -5.57
N PHE A 63 -1.31 15.54 -4.63
CA PHE A 63 -1.28 15.88 -3.21
C PHE A 63 0.06 16.49 -2.77
N SER A 64 0.88 16.95 -3.72
CA SER A 64 2.20 17.55 -3.45
C SER A 64 3.16 16.64 -2.68
N LEU A 65 3.04 15.32 -2.85
CA LEU A 65 4.01 14.35 -2.33
C LEU A 65 5.17 14.17 -3.30
N GLU A 66 6.37 14.01 -2.76
CA GLU A 66 7.56 13.70 -3.55
C GLU A 66 7.48 12.30 -4.16
N ASP A 67 7.94 12.16 -5.41
CA ASP A 67 7.88 10.89 -6.15
C ASP A 67 8.58 9.76 -5.40
N ASN A 68 9.79 10.02 -4.87
CA ASN A 68 10.58 9.04 -4.14
C ASN A 68 9.87 8.58 -2.87
N PHE A 69 9.24 9.50 -2.13
CA PHE A 69 8.49 9.15 -0.93
C PHE A 69 7.33 8.19 -1.24
N VAL A 70 6.60 8.44 -2.32
CA VAL A 70 5.50 7.55 -2.76
C VAL A 70 6.04 6.20 -3.20
N ILE A 71 7.13 6.18 -3.98
CA ILE A 71 7.77 4.95 -4.44
C ILE A 71 8.20 4.09 -3.25
N ASP A 72 8.87 4.68 -2.26
CA ASP A 72 9.38 3.96 -1.08
C ASP A 72 8.24 3.33 -0.26
N ILE A 73 7.17 4.09 0.01
CA ILE A 73 5.99 3.57 0.72
C ILE A 73 5.38 2.39 -0.04
N PHE A 74 5.17 2.54 -1.35
CA PHE A 74 4.48 1.51 -2.11
C PHE A 74 5.36 0.28 -2.34
N ASN A 75 6.68 0.42 -2.43
CA ASN A 75 7.63 -0.70 -2.42
C ASN A 75 7.48 -1.53 -1.13
N LEU A 76 7.48 -0.88 0.05
CA LEU A 76 7.28 -1.57 1.33
C LEU A 76 5.93 -2.31 1.39
N ILE A 77 4.87 -1.67 0.90
CA ILE A 77 3.53 -2.27 0.83
C ILE A 77 3.51 -3.46 -0.14
N HIS A 78 4.27 -3.40 -1.25
CA HIS A 78 4.36 -4.46 -2.23
C HIS A 78 5.14 -5.66 -1.70
N ASP A 79 6.26 -5.43 -1.04
CA ASP A 79 7.04 -6.50 -0.43
C ASP A 79 6.22 -7.26 0.61
N GLN A 80 5.45 -6.55 1.44
CA GLN A 80 4.53 -7.17 2.37
C GLN A 80 3.42 -7.94 1.64
N ALA A 81 2.92 -7.44 0.51
CA ALA A 81 1.93 -8.14 -0.29
C ALA A 81 2.47 -9.46 -0.86
N LEU A 82 3.70 -9.46 -1.39
CA LEU A 82 4.35 -10.65 -1.93
C LEU A 82 4.54 -11.73 -0.85
N LYS A 83 4.94 -11.35 0.37
CA LYS A 83 5.02 -12.27 1.52
C LYS A 83 3.68 -12.95 1.77
N ILE A 84 2.60 -12.18 1.86
CA ILE A 84 1.25 -12.70 2.08
C ILE A 84 0.78 -13.61 0.92
N GLU A 85 1.08 -13.25 -0.33
CA GLU A 85 0.72 -14.07 -1.48
C GLU A 85 1.47 -15.40 -1.51
N ASN A 86 2.72 -15.43 -1.05
CA ASN A 86 3.52 -16.66 -0.94
C ASN A 86 3.03 -17.60 0.18
N GLU A 87 2.42 -17.05 1.24
CA GLU A 87 1.90 -17.82 2.38
C GLU A 87 0.47 -18.37 2.16
N ALA A 88 -0.25 -17.86 1.17
CA ALA A 88 -1.61 -18.28 0.81
C ALA A 88 -1.62 -19.65 0.09
#